data_AF-A0A2E5F6D9-F1
#
_entry.id   AF-A0A2E5F6D9-F1
#
_cell.length_a   1.000
_cell.length_b   1.000
_cell.length_c   1.000
_cell.angle_alpha   90.00
_cell.angle_beta   90.00
_cell.angle_gamma   90.00
#
_symmetry.space_group_name_H-M   'P 1'
#
loop_
_entity.id
_entity.type
_entity.pdbx_description
1 polymer ?
#
loop_
_entity_poly.entity_id
_entity_poly.type
_entity_poly.pdbx_seq_one_letter_code
_entity_poly.pdbx_strand_id
1 'polypeptide(L)'
;MQKRTSIMAYVKKFLATLIVVIIATVGCQETEDAPSTISDGGTSDVVVDLLPARAKAAVGDTILVSIKVGSIRGLTGADIDLSFESAYLEAIAFGDGDAFGPSPVRGRDYIDNDTGLARLAVAKVGPSELVGSSDSTLATIMFEVVSDPADKETTVSVTSVQLVNSDYTIIPNVMANGMVFSIEE
;
A
#
# COMPACT_ATOMS: atom_id res chain seq x y z
N MET A 1 -38.88 -13.90 38.97
CA MET A 1 -38.14 -13.95 40.26
C MET A 1 -36.75 -14.50 39.99
N GLN A 2 -35.73 -13.82 40.51
CA GLN A 2 -34.42 -13.59 39.89
C GLN A 2 -33.36 -14.64 40.31
N LYS A 3 -32.84 -15.44 39.36
CA LYS A 3 -31.56 -16.14 39.50
C LYS A 3 -30.44 -15.21 39.04
N ARG A 4 -29.89 -14.41 39.96
CA ARG A 4 -28.61 -13.72 39.77
C ARG A 4 -27.65 -14.24 40.83
N THR A 5 -26.77 -15.16 40.46
CA THR A 5 -25.67 -15.58 41.34
C THR A 5 -24.45 -15.91 40.48
N SER A 6 -23.39 -15.13 40.70
CA SER A 6 -21.97 -15.44 40.49
C SER A 6 -21.39 -15.60 39.06
N ILE A 7 -21.31 -14.48 38.33
CA ILE A 7 -20.23 -14.26 37.33
C ILE A 7 -19.08 -13.40 37.91
N MET A 8 -19.28 -12.81 39.09
CA MET A 8 -18.32 -11.88 39.73
C MET A 8 -17.29 -12.56 40.65
N ALA A 9 -17.04 -13.87 40.46
CA ALA A 9 -16.10 -14.65 41.29
C ALA A 9 -14.79 -15.03 40.58
N TYR A 10 -14.61 -14.70 39.29
CA TYR A 10 -13.44 -15.13 38.51
C TYR A 10 -12.45 -14.00 38.14
N VAL A 11 -12.75 -12.75 38.45
CA VAL A 11 -11.90 -11.59 38.07
C VAL A 11 -11.04 -11.06 39.24
N LYS A 12 -11.13 -11.68 40.43
CA LYS A 12 -10.50 -11.18 41.67
C LYS A 12 -9.46 -12.12 42.31
N LYS A 13 -8.86 -13.02 41.50
CA LYS A 13 -7.89 -14.04 41.97
C LYS A 13 -6.69 -14.27 41.04
N PHE A 14 -6.23 -13.25 40.31
CA PHE A 14 -4.97 -13.33 39.56
C PHE A 14 -3.98 -12.21 39.92
N LEU A 15 -4.08 -11.74 41.17
CA LEU A 15 -3.17 -10.79 41.77
C LEU A 15 -2.77 -11.31 43.15
N ALA A 16 -1.85 -12.27 43.20
CA ALA A 16 -1.11 -12.61 44.41
C ALA A 16 0.05 -13.58 44.10
N THR A 17 1.26 -13.01 44.04
CA THR A 17 2.45 -13.54 44.73
C THR A 17 3.09 -14.84 44.22
N LEU A 18 4.21 -14.69 43.49
CA LEU A 18 5.45 -15.37 43.91
C LEU A 18 6.68 -14.56 43.47
N ILE A 19 7.28 -13.89 44.45
CA ILE A 19 8.60 -13.26 44.40
C ILE A 19 9.60 -14.34 44.85
N VAL A 20 10.59 -14.65 44.02
CA VAL A 20 11.82 -15.31 44.48
C VAL A 20 12.97 -14.33 44.24
N VAL A 21 13.47 -13.81 45.35
CA VAL A 21 14.66 -12.99 45.48
C VAL A 21 15.90 -13.89 45.41
N ILE A 22 16.82 -13.62 44.50
CA ILE A 22 18.22 -14.06 44.59
C ILE A 22 19.07 -12.81 44.60
N ILE A 23 19.70 -12.53 45.75
CA ILE A 23 20.70 -11.47 45.93
C ILE A 23 22.05 -12.16 46.18
N ALA A 24 23.02 -11.87 45.31
CA ALA A 24 24.46 -11.80 45.57
C ALA A 24 25.14 -11.44 44.24
N THR A 25 26.09 -10.52 44.09
CA THR A 25 26.79 -9.57 44.96
C THR A 25 27.52 -8.61 44.00
N VAL A 26 27.51 -7.32 44.34
CA VAL A 26 28.48 -6.25 44.02
C VAL A 26 29.35 -6.39 42.77
N GLY A 27 28.98 -5.60 41.76
CA GLY A 27 29.90 -4.95 40.83
C GLY A 27 29.36 -3.54 40.60
N CYS A 28 30.02 -2.53 41.19
CA CYS A 28 29.75 -1.13 40.89
C CYS A 28 30.29 -0.83 39.49
N GLN A 29 29.43 -0.54 38.52
CA GLN A 29 29.82 0.14 37.29
C GLN A 29 28.68 1.10 36.93
N GLU A 30 28.92 2.39 37.12
CA GLU A 30 28.20 3.45 36.42
C GLU A 30 28.43 3.21 34.92
N THR A 31 27.39 2.74 34.24
CA THR A 31 27.31 2.93 32.79
C THR A 31 26.60 4.26 32.60
N GLU A 32 27.33 5.24 32.09
CA GLU A 32 26.75 6.46 31.51
C GLU A 32 25.57 6.04 30.61
N ASP A 33 24.37 6.53 30.91
CA ASP A 33 23.23 6.44 30.02
C ASP A 33 23.63 7.14 28.71
N ALA A 34 24.09 6.34 27.75
CA ALA A 34 24.19 6.79 26.37
C ALA A 34 22.80 7.28 25.97
N PRO A 35 22.69 8.46 25.31
CA PRO A 35 21.40 8.90 24.83
C PRO A 35 20.84 7.77 23.97
N SER A 36 19.62 7.33 24.29
CA SER A 36 18.86 6.50 23.38
C SER A 36 18.83 7.26 22.07
N THR A 37 19.64 6.81 21.10
CA THR A 37 19.45 7.22 19.74
C THR A 37 18.06 6.75 19.41
N ILE A 38 17.13 7.70 19.35
CA ILE A 38 16.06 7.60 18.38
C ILE A 38 16.83 7.39 17.08
N SER A 39 16.92 6.13 16.65
CA SER A 39 17.20 5.87 15.26
C SER A 39 16.00 6.49 14.57
N ASP A 40 16.16 7.75 14.16
CA ASP A 40 15.35 8.33 13.11
C ASP A 40 15.44 7.29 11.99
N GLY A 41 14.33 6.56 11.83
CA GLY A 41 14.30 5.38 10.99
C GLY A 41 14.76 5.83 9.63
N GLY A 42 15.87 5.27 9.14
CA GLY A 42 16.34 5.56 7.80
C GLY A 42 15.14 5.51 6.87
N THR A 43 14.84 6.62 6.21
CA THR A 43 13.75 6.75 5.25
C THR A 43 14.02 5.73 4.15
N SER A 44 13.53 4.51 4.32
CA SER A 44 13.40 3.58 3.22
C SER A 44 12.35 4.19 2.31
N ASP A 45 12.77 4.65 1.14
CA ASP A 45 11.86 5.20 0.14
C ASP A 45 10.73 4.19 -0.10
N VAL A 46 9.49 4.70 -0.08
CA VAL A 46 8.32 3.88 -0.35
C VAL A 46 8.19 3.76 -1.86
N VAL A 47 8.20 2.55 -2.38
CA VAL A 47 8.13 2.33 -3.83
C VAL A 47 6.72 1.91 -4.24
N VAL A 48 6.23 2.51 -5.33
CA VAL A 48 5.02 2.12 -6.05
C VAL A 48 5.41 1.63 -7.44
N ASP A 49 5.01 0.42 -7.79
CA ASP A 49 5.38 -0.24 -9.04
C ASP A 49 4.14 -0.59 -9.85
N LEU A 50 4.20 -0.37 -11.16
CA LEU A 50 3.28 -1.00 -12.11
C LEU A 50 3.79 -2.40 -12.44
N LEU A 51 2.99 -3.42 -12.16
CA LEU A 51 3.30 -4.81 -12.47
C LEU A 51 2.34 -5.41 -13.51
N PRO A 52 2.85 -6.17 -14.49
CA PRO A 52 4.28 -6.45 -14.71
C PRO A 52 5.03 -5.19 -15.18
N ALA A 53 6.30 -5.03 -14.77
CA ALA A 53 7.11 -3.89 -15.18
C ALA A 53 7.38 -3.86 -16.71
N ARG A 54 7.30 -5.03 -17.35
CA ARG A 54 7.25 -5.16 -18.80
C ARG A 54 6.22 -6.20 -19.19
N ALA A 55 5.39 -5.90 -20.19
CA ALA A 55 4.44 -6.83 -20.77
C ALA A 55 4.73 -7.00 -22.27
N LYS A 56 4.59 -8.22 -22.78
CA LYS A 56 4.48 -8.48 -24.21
C LYS A 56 2.99 -8.55 -24.56
N ALA A 57 2.59 -7.93 -25.64
CA ALA A 57 1.19 -7.89 -26.07
C ALA A 57 1.09 -7.74 -27.59
N ALA A 58 -0.01 -8.19 -28.19
CA ALA A 58 -0.40 -7.89 -29.56
C ALA A 58 -1.53 -6.86 -29.59
N VAL A 59 -1.77 -6.23 -30.75
CA VAL A 59 -2.94 -5.36 -30.93
C VAL A 59 -4.22 -6.17 -30.72
N GLY A 60 -5.12 -5.63 -29.89
CA GLY A 60 -6.36 -6.27 -29.43
C GLY A 60 -6.22 -7.01 -28.09
N ASP A 61 -5.00 -7.17 -27.56
CA ASP A 61 -4.82 -7.77 -26.24
C ASP A 61 -5.27 -6.81 -25.13
N THR A 62 -5.90 -7.37 -24.11
CA THR A 62 -6.18 -6.67 -22.85
C THR A 62 -5.25 -7.16 -21.75
N ILE A 63 -4.47 -6.24 -21.18
CA ILE A 63 -3.49 -6.52 -20.14
C ILE A 63 -3.95 -5.92 -18.81
N LEU A 64 -4.00 -6.76 -17.78
CA LEU A 64 -4.23 -6.33 -16.40
C LEU A 64 -2.92 -5.87 -15.76
N VAL A 65 -2.89 -4.63 -15.29
CA VAL A 65 -1.76 -4.02 -14.60
C VAL A 65 -2.11 -3.81 -13.14
N SER A 66 -1.25 -4.30 -12.24
CA SER A 66 -1.37 -4.08 -10.79
C SER A 66 -0.54 -2.88 -10.37
N ILE A 67 -1.13 -1.98 -9.59
CA ILE A 67 -0.43 -0.87 -8.96
C ILE A 67 -0.03 -1.33 -7.56
N LYS A 68 1.20 -1.80 -7.42
CA LYS A 68 1.73 -2.35 -6.16
C LYS A 68 2.39 -1.27 -5.33
N VAL A 69 2.35 -1.45 -4.02
CA VAL A 69 3.07 -0.62 -3.08
C VAL A 69 3.92 -1.51 -2.16
N GLY A 70 5.10 -1.02 -1.81
CA GLY A 70 5.93 -1.63 -0.78
C GLY A 70 5.22 -1.69 0.58
N SER A 71 5.87 -2.32 1.55
CA SER A 71 5.33 -2.47 2.90
C SER A 71 5.14 -1.12 3.59
N ILE A 72 3.89 -0.74 3.87
CA ILE A 72 3.56 0.49 4.60
C ILE A 72 2.70 0.15 5.80
N ARG A 73 3.14 0.57 6.98
CA ARG A 73 2.31 0.48 8.18
C ARG A 73 1.25 1.57 8.17
N GLY A 74 0.00 1.17 8.40
CA GLY A 74 -1.11 2.10 8.57
C GLY A 74 -1.52 2.82 7.28
N LEU A 75 -1.27 2.24 6.10
CA LEU A 75 -1.79 2.81 4.85
C LEU A 75 -3.33 2.87 4.89
N THR A 76 -3.90 4.05 4.60
CA THR A 76 -5.36 4.29 4.64
C THR A 76 -5.93 4.85 3.36
N GLY A 77 -5.11 5.45 2.48
CA GLY A 77 -5.56 5.89 1.18
C GLY A 77 -4.44 6.15 0.19
N ALA A 78 -4.82 6.26 -1.08
CA ALA A 78 -3.95 6.63 -2.19
C ALA A 78 -4.70 7.54 -3.18
N ASP A 79 -4.01 8.53 -3.75
CA ASP A 79 -4.41 9.29 -4.96
C ASP A 79 -3.29 9.11 -5.99
N ILE A 80 -3.65 8.56 -7.16
CA ILE A 80 -2.72 8.06 -8.18
C ILE A 80 -3.16 8.60 -9.54
N ASP A 81 -2.23 9.24 -10.24
CA ASP A 81 -2.39 9.62 -11.64
C ASP A 81 -1.42 8.81 -12.50
N LEU A 82 -1.96 8.22 -13.57
CA LEU A 82 -1.24 7.51 -14.61
C LEU A 82 -1.34 8.30 -15.91
N SER A 83 -0.26 8.29 -16.69
CA SER A 83 -0.25 8.74 -18.08
C SER A 83 0.19 7.60 -18.99
N PHE A 84 -0.48 7.47 -20.13
CA PHE A 84 -0.21 6.48 -21.16
C PHE A 84 -0.33 7.11 -22.54
N GLU A 85 0.28 6.48 -23.54
CA GLU A 85 0.18 6.96 -24.92
C GLU A 85 -1.14 6.51 -25.54
N SER A 86 -2.13 7.41 -25.56
CA SER A 86 -3.49 7.14 -26.06
C SER A 86 -3.55 6.72 -27.54
N ALA A 87 -2.50 6.96 -28.31
CA ALA A 87 -2.41 6.47 -29.68
C ALA A 87 -2.29 4.93 -29.77
N TYR A 88 -1.81 4.28 -28.71
CA TYR A 88 -1.48 2.85 -28.71
C TYR A 88 -2.21 2.06 -27.61
N LEU A 89 -2.63 2.73 -26.54
CA LEU A 89 -3.30 2.12 -25.40
C LEU A 89 -4.63 2.81 -25.10
N GLU A 90 -5.65 2.01 -24.75
CA GLU A 90 -6.88 2.48 -24.12
C GLU A 90 -7.00 1.92 -22.71
N ALA A 91 -7.20 2.79 -21.72
CA ALA A 91 -7.57 2.36 -20.37
C ALA A 91 -9.07 1.99 -20.34
N ILE A 92 -9.38 0.81 -19.78
CA ILE A 92 -10.74 0.28 -19.74
C ILE A 92 -11.41 0.61 -18.40
N ALA A 93 -10.81 0.15 -17.29
CA ALA A 93 -11.40 0.30 -15.97
C ALA A 93 -10.36 0.08 -14.85
N PHE A 94 -10.59 0.74 -13.71
CA PHE A 94 -9.92 0.43 -12.45
C PHE A 94 -10.63 -0.70 -11.69
N GLY A 95 -9.84 -1.65 -11.18
CA GLY A 95 -10.23 -2.67 -10.22
C GLY A 95 -9.69 -2.37 -8.83
N ASP A 96 -10.35 -2.91 -7.80
CA ASP A 96 -9.87 -2.77 -6.43
C ASP A 96 -8.68 -3.72 -6.18
N GLY A 97 -7.70 -3.24 -5.40
CA GLY A 97 -6.64 -4.06 -4.85
C GLY A 97 -6.98 -4.59 -3.45
N ASP A 98 -6.00 -5.14 -2.76
CA ASP A 98 -6.16 -5.69 -1.40
C ASP A 98 -5.72 -4.72 -0.29
N ALA A 99 -5.00 -3.65 -0.62
CA ALA A 99 -4.41 -2.72 0.35
C ALA A 99 -5.45 -2.04 1.26
N PHE A 100 -6.69 -1.88 0.80
CA PHE A 100 -7.73 -1.10 1.48
C PHE A 100 -8.89 -1.98 2.01
N GLY A 101 -8.76 -3.30 1.92
CA GLY A 101 -9.78 -4.27 2.32
C GLY A 101 -10.88 -4.46 1.26
N PRO A 102 -11.95 -5.22 1.59
CA PRO A 102 -12.87 -5.78 0.60
C PRO A 102 -13.87 -4.78 -0.02
N SER A 103 -13.95 -3.55 0.49
CA SER A 103 -14.92 -2.56 0.00
C SER A 103 -14.38 -1.15 0.25
N PRO A 104 -13.32 -0.74 -0.46
CA PRO A 104 -12.77 0.60 -0.31
C PRO A 104 -13.73 1.67 -0.83
N VAL A 105 -13.53 2.91 -0.40
CA VAL A 105 -14.21 4.07 -0.99
C VAL A 105 -13.36 4.58 -2.15
N ARG A 106 -13.97 4.79 -3.31
CA ARG A 106 -13.36 5.51 -4.43
C ARG A 106 -13.82 6.98 -4.40
N GLY A 107 -12.91 7.89 -4.11
CA GLY A 107 -13.13 9.34 -4.15
C GLY A 107 -12.95 9.94 -5.54
N ARG A 108 -12.22 9.24 -6.43
CA ARG A 108 -12.06 9.55 -7.85
C ARG A 108 -11.87 8.24 -8.59
N ASP A 109 -12.52 8.12 -9.74
CA ASP A 109 -12.37 7.03 -10.69
C ASP A 109 -12.62 7.65 -12.08
N TYR A 110 -11.54 8.01 -12.76
CA TYR A 110 -11.59 8.82 -13.97
C TYR A 110 -10.60 8.31 -15.01
N ILE A 111 -11.08 8.13 -16.24
CA ILE A 111 -10.27 7.74 -17.39
C ILE A 111 -10.60 8.70 -18.53
N ASP A 112 -9.56 9.19 -19.19
CA ASP A 112 -9.61 10.03 -20.37
C ASP A 112 -8.65 9.45 -21.41
N ASN A 113 -9.22 8.65 -22.31
CA ASN A 113 -8.47 8.01 -23.39
C ASN A 113 -8.12 9.01 -24.50
N ASP A 114 -8.72 10.20 -24.56
CA ASP A 114 -8.30 11.21 -25.54
C ASP A 114 -6.94 11.80 -25.14
N THR A 115 -6.77 12.10 -23.85
CA THR A 115 -5.54 12.70 -23.32
C THR A 115 -4.51 11.72 -22.77
N GLY A 116 -4.87 10.43 -22.67
CA GLY A 116 -3.98 9.40 -22.13
C GLY A 116 -3.81 9.50 -20.61
N LEU A 117 -4.88 9.82 -19.89
CA LEU A 117 -4.87 10.08 -18.46
C LEU A 117 -5.82 9.15 -17.71
N ALA A 118 -5.35 8.49 -16.65
CA ALA A 118 -6.19 7.74 -15.73
C ALA A 118 -5.89 8.15 -14.29
N ARG A 119 -6.93 8.43 -13.50
CA ARG A 119 -6.82 8.93 -12.12
C ARG A 119 -7.70 8.14 -11.17
N LEU A 120 -7.13 7.73 -10.04
CA LEU A 120 -7.81 6.98 -9.00
C LEU A 120 -7.49 7.56 -7.64
N ALA A 121 -8.53 7.86 -6.85
CA ALA A 121 -8.38 8.12 -5.42
C ALA A 121 -9.18 7.07 -4.66
N VAL A 122 -8.51 6.30 -3.80
CA VAL A 122 -9.08 5.15 -3.10
C VAL A 122 -8.67 5.16 -1.62
N ALA A 123 -9.59 4.79 -0.74
CA ALA A 123 -9.35 4.80 0.71
C ALA A 123 -10.03 3.61 1.41
N LYS A 124 -9.42 3.19 2.51
CA LYS A 124 -9.93 2.14 3.39
C LYS A 124 -11.20 2.59 4.13
N VAL A 125 -12.16 1.67 4.24
CA VAL A 125 -13.30 1.80 5.17
C VAL A 125 -12.96 1.16 6.52
N GLY A 126 -13.31 1.85 7.61
CA GLY A 126 -13.14 1.36 8.98
C GLY A 126 -11.77 1.67 9.59
N PRO A 127 -11.50 1.18 10.81
CA PRO A 127 -10.29 1.52 11.55
C PRO A 127 -9.02 1.09 10.79
N SER A 128 -7.98 1.90 10.89
CA SER A 128 -6.70 1.79 10.17
C SER A 128 -5.76 0.71 10.71
N GLU A 129 -6.25 -0.17 11.59
CA GLU A 129 -5.50 -1.30 12.14
C GLU A 129 -5.47 -2.47 11.14
N LEU A 130 -4.80 -2.28 10.00
CA LEU A 130 -4.28 -3.38 9.21
C LEU A 130 -2.80 -3.14 9.00
N VAL A 131 -1.99 -4.09 9.49
CA VAL A 131 -0.59 -4.22 9.12
C VAL A 131 -0.60 -4.43 7.60
N GLY A 132 -0.06 -3.48 6.85
CA GLY A 132 0.20 -3.67 5.43
C GLY A 132 1.00 -4.95 5.30
N SER A 133 0.38 -5.99 4.73
CA SER A 133 1.12 -7.21 4.43
C SER A 133 2.22 -6.82 3.46
N SER A 134 3.38 -7.48 3.58
CA SER A 134 4.49 -7.22 2.67
C SER A 134 4.02 -7.35 1.23
N ASP A 135 4.10 -6.26 0.48
CA ASP A 135 3.68 -6.09 -0.91
C ASP A 135 2.17 -6.19 -1.16
N SER A 136 1.47 -5.08 -0.95
CA SER A 136 0.02 -4.98 -1.23
C SER A 136 -0.25 -4.32 -2.59
N THR A 137 -1.44 -4.56 -3.14
CA THR A 137 -1.93 -3.94 -4.37
C THR A 137 -2.88 -2.81 -4.01
N LEU A 138 -2.57 -1.58 -4.44
CA LEU A 138 -3.44 -0.41 -4.24
C LEU A 138 -4.71 -0.55 -5.06
N ALA A 139 -4.54 -0.89 -6.34
CA ALA A 139 -5.59 -1.06 -7.33
C ALA A 139 -5.04 -1.81 -8.55
N THR A 140 -5.91 -2.19 -9.47
CA THR A 140 -5.54 -2.66 -10.79
C THR A 140 -6.12 -1.76 -11.86
N ILE A 141 -5.54 -1.75 -13.05
CA ILE A 141 -6.10 -1.10 -14.24
C ILE A 141 -5.95 -2.03 -15.44
N MET A 142 -6.97 -2.10 -16.29
CA MET A 142 -6.91 -2.86 -17.54
C MET A 142 -6.61 -1.91 -18.71
N PHE A 143 -5.63 -2.26 -19.53
CA PHE A 143 -5.30 -1.57 -20.78
C PHE A 143 -5.56 -2.49 -21.97
N GLU A 144 -6.21 -1.97 -23.00
CA GLU A 144 -6.27 -2.58 -24.33
C GLU A 144 -5.18 -1.98 -25.21
N VAL A 145 -4.47 -2.82 -25.97
CA VAL A 145 -3.55 -2.37 -27.01
C VAL A 145 -4.35 -2.13 -28.29
N VAL A 146 -4.50 -0.87 -28.70
CA VAL A 146 -5.34 -0.49 -29.83
C VAL A 146 -4.58 -0.25 -31.14
N SER A 147 -3.26 -0.02 -31.04
CA SER A 147 -2.38 0.14 -32.21
C SER A 147 -0.94 -0.18 -31.85
N ASP A 148 -0.09 -0.42 -32.85
CA ASP A 148 1.33 -0.67 -32.68
C ASP A 148 2.19 0.59 -32.93
N PRO A 149 3.12 0.94 -32.01
CA PRO A 149 4.11 1.99 -32.25
C PRO A 149 5.21 1.49 -33.20
N ALA A 150 5.85 2.42 -33.92
CA ALA A 150 6.86 2.07 -34.93
C ALA A 150 8.11 1.37 -34.36
N ASP A 151 8.49 1.70 -33.12
CA ASP A 151 9.58 1.08 -32.38
C ASP A 151 9.14 -0.13 -31.53
N LYS A 152 7.85 -0.50 -31.62
CA LYS A 152 7.24 -1.63 -30.91
C LYS A 152 7.27 -1.51 -29.39
N GLU A 153 7.47 -0.30 -28.85
CA GLU A 153 7.35 -0.06 -27.41
C GLU A 153 6.40 1.11 -27.10
N THR A 154 5.62 0.97 -26.03
CA THR A 154 4.86 2.08 -25.45
C THR A 154 4.87 1.98 -23.93
N THR A 155 4.59 3.09 -23.24
CA THR A 155 4.76 3.15 -21.78
C THR A 155 3.51 3.60 -21.04
N VAL A 156 3.41 3.15 -19.79
CA VAL A 156 2.51 3.73 -18.79
C VAL A 156 3.36 4.24 -17.65
N SER A 157 3.23 5.53 -17.34
CA SER A 157 3.98 6.21 -16.31
C SER A 157 3.09 6.61 -15.15
N VAL A 158 3.59 6.48 -13.92
CA VAL A 158 2.96 7.08 -12.74
C VAL A 158 3.42 8.54 -12.66
N THR A 159 2.50 9.49 -12.87
CA THR A 159 2.84 10.92 -12.92
C THR A 159 2.63 11.61 -11.58
N SER A 160 1.76 11.08 -10.73
CA SER A 160 1.57 11.51 -9.35
C SER A 160 1.17 10.34 -8.47
N VAL A 161 1.69 10.31 -7.26
CA VAL A 161 1.24 9.40 -6.22
C VAL A 161 1.28 10.10 -4.86
N GLN A 162 0.16 10.05 -4.14
CA GLN A 162 0.06 10.48 -2.76
C GLN A 162 -0.50 9.34 -1.94
N LEU A 163 0.21 8.94 -0.90
CA LEU A 163 -0.21 7.90 0.02
C LEU A 163 -0.50 8.53 1.38
N VAL A 164 -1.55 8.04 2.06
CA VAL A 164 -2.00 8.58 3.34
C VAL A 164 -1.91 7.49 4.41
N ASN A 165 -1.38 7.82 5.59
CA ASN A 165 -1.27 6.89 6.71
C ASN A 165 -2.47 6.96 7.67
N SER A 166 -2.41 6.21 8.76
CA SER A 166 -3.46 6.07 9.78
C SER A 166 -3.70 7.35 10.57
N ASP A 167 -2.73 8.26 10.54
CA ASP A 167 -2.79 9.58 11.17
C ASP A 167 -3.32 10.64 10.19
N TYR A 168 -3.79 10.23 9.01
CA TYR A 168 -4.30 11.08 7.93
C TYR A 168 -3.27 12.09 7.42
N THR A 169 -1.99 11.71 7.47
CA THR A 169 -0.87 12.51 6.94
C THR A 169 -0.30 11.86 5.69
N ILE A 170 0.23 12.70 4.80
CA ILE A 170 0.89 12.24 3.57
C ILE A 170 2.18 11.52 3.95
N ILE A 171 2.38 10.34 3.40
CA ILE A 171 3.61 9.57 3.51
C ILE A 171 4.65 10.21 2.57
N PRO A 172 5.80 10.69 3.09
CA PRO A 172 6.82 11.33 2.28
C PRO A 172 7.66 10.31 1.51
N ASN A 173 8.48 10.80 0.57
CA ASN A 173 9.50 10.04 -0.15
C ASN A 173 8.93 8.79 -0.87
N VAL A 174 7.80 8.98 -1.55
CA VAL A 174 7.24 7.94 -2.43
C VAL A 174 7.91 8.04 -3.80
N MET A 175 8.53 6.95 -4.22
CA MET A 175 9.03 6.75 -5.57
C MET A 175 8.03 5.92 -6.36
N ALA A 176 7.89 6.19 -7.65
CA ALA A 176 7.02 5.43 -8.52
C ALA A 176 7.71 5.02 -9.81
N ASN A 177 7.49 3.77 -10.23
CA ASN A 177 8.02 3.21 -11.46
C ASN A 177 6.87 2.89 -12.43
N GLY A 178 7.06 3.29 -13.69
CA GLY A 178 6.16 2.95 -14.78
C GLY A 178 6.37 1.51 -15.30
N MET A 179 5.67 1.18 -16.37
CA MET A 179 5.83 -0.07 -17.11
C MET A 179 6.01 0.17 -18.60
N VAL A 180 6.55 -0.84 -19.29
CA VAL A 180 6.71 -0.86 -20.75
C VAL A 180 5.88 -1.99 -21.35
N PHE A 181 5.18 -1.69 -22.44
CA PHE A 181 4.57 -2.68 -23.32
C PHE A 181 5.49 -2.88 -24.52
N SER A 182 5.86 -4.12 -24.81
CA SER A 182 6.52 -4.52 -26.05
C SER A 182 5.46 -5.13 -26.97
N ILE A 183 5.15 -4.45 -28.07
CA ILE A 183 4.07 -4.83 -29.00
C ILE A 183 4.61 -5.80 -30.05
N GLU A 184 4.09 -7.01 -30.08
CA GLU A 184 4.46 -8.04 -31.06
C GLU A 184 3.70 -7.84 -32.38
N GLU A 185 4.28 -8.36 -33.48
CA GLU A 185 3.69 -8.31 -34.83
C GLU A 185 2.50 -9.28 -35.00
#